data_AF-A0A521L0T0-F1
#
_entry.id   AF-A0A521L0T0-F1
#
_cell.length_a   1.000
_cell.length_b   1.000
_cell.length_c   1.000
_cell.angle_alpha   90.00
_cell.angle_beta   90.00
_cell.angle_gamma   90.00
#
_symmetry.space_group_name_H-M   'P 1'
#
loop_
_entity.id
_entity.type
_entity.pdbx_description
1 polymer ?
#
loop_
_entity_poly.entity_id
_entity_poly.type
_entity_poly.pdbx_seq_one_letter_code
_entity_poly.pdbx_strand_id
1 'polypeptide(L)'
;MSPVHTFEYSAGTSPEELATELHDDPVHGELMRLNMGPQHPATHGVLRIVVDLDGETIRGCEPVVGYLHRGKEKSCESLGWAKFFPHTDRLDYVQPLMNNVGYALALETLAG
;
A
#
# COMPACT_ATOMS: atom_id res chain seq x y z
N MET A 1 -10.17 11.67 22.81
CA MET A 1 -9.73 11.35 21.43
C MET A 1 -8.38 10.65 21.60
N SER A 2 -8.29 9.36 21.29
CA SER A 2 -7.03 8.62 21.44
C SER A 2 -5.96 9.24 20.55
N PRO A 3 -4.68 9.30 20.97
CA PRO A 3 -3.60 9.75 20.10
C PRO A 3 -3.54 8.89 18.83
N VAL A 4 -3.39 9.54 17.68
CA VAL A 4 -3.18 8.87 16.39
C VAL A 4 -1.70 8.45 16.35
N HIS A 5 -1.44 7.16 16.50
CA HIS A 5 -0.11 6.61 16.28
C HIS A 5 0.15 6.51 14.78
N THR A 6 1.16 7.23 14.29
CA THR A 6 1.64 7.08 12.91
C THR A 6 2.70 5.99 12.91
N PHE A 7 2.43 4.88 12.23
CA PHE A 7 3.36 3.77 12.12
C PHE A 7 4.31 4.03 10.96
N GLU A 8 5.62 4.00 11.21
CA GLU A 8 6.60 3.94 10.13
C GLU A 8 6.62 2.54 9.50
N TYR A 9 6.79 2.49 8.18
CA TYR A 9 6.93 1.22 7.47
C TYR A 9 8.26 0.56 7.87
N SER A 10 8.19 -0.49 8.68
CA SER A 10 9.35 -1.30 9.07
C SER A 10 9.20 -2.71 8.49
N ALA A 11 9.85 -2.94 7.34
CA ALA A 11 9.83 -4.24 6.69
C ALA A 11 10.47 -5.30 7.60
N GLY A 12 9.71 -6.33 7.97
CA GLY A 12 10.24 -7.50 8.66
C GLY A 12 10.41 -7.38 10.18
N THR A 13 9.80 -6.39 10.84
CA THR A 13 9.81 -6.33 12.31
C THR A 13 9.15 -7.58 12.90
N SER A 14 9.88 -8.24 13.79
CA SER A 14 9.39 -9.43 14.47
C SER A 14 8.40 -9.03 15.57
N PRO A 15 7.36 -9.85 15.86
CA PRO A 15 6.42 -9.58 16.94
C PRO A 15 7.11 -9.37 18.30
N GLU A 16 8.28 -9.98 18.50
CA GLU A 16 9.09 -9.88 19.72
C GLU A 16 9.72 -8.49 19.91
N GLU A 17 10.14 -7.83 18.83
CA GLU A 17 10.68 -6.47 18.87
C GLU A 17 9.59 -5.46 19.26
N LEU A 18 8.34 -5.67 18.83
CA LEU A 18 7.18 -4.87 19.22
C LEU A 18 6.70 -5.15 20.65
N ALA A 19 6.96 -6.36 21.16
CA ALA A 19 6.58 -6.78 22.52
C ALA A 19 7.41 -6.11 23.62
N THR A 20 8.60 -5.61 23.29
CA THR A 20 9.59 -5.19 24.29
C THR A 20 9.27 -3.80 24.87
N GLU A 21 8.42 -2.99 24.23
CA GLU A 21 8.26 -1.58 24.63
C GLU A 21 7.28 -1.31 25.79
N LEU A 22 6.29 -2.16 26.09
CA LEU A 22 5.21 -1.80 27.04
C LEU A 22 4.57 -3.00 27.77
N HIS A 23 5.34 -3.74 28.58
CA HIS A 23 4.83 -4.92 29.31
C HIS A 23 4.61 -4.68 30.81
N ASP A 24 3.88 -3.61 31.19
CA ASP A 24 3.52 -3.40 32.61
C ASP A 24 2.13 -2.79 32.84
N ASP A 25 1.25 -2.74 31.82
CA ASP A 25 -0.14 -2.30 31.98
C ASP A 25 -1.11 -3.50 32.01
N PRO A 26 -1.88 -3.72 33.08
CA PRO A 26 -2.79 -4.88 33.23
C PRO A 26 -3.95 -4.92 32.22
N VAL A 27 -4.09 -3.90 31.35
CA VAL A 27 -5.09 -3.85 30.27
C VAL A 27 -4.57 -4.45 28.95
N HIS A 28 -3.24 -4.63 28.80
CA HIS A 28 -2.66 -5.16 27.56
C HIS A 28 -2.81 -6.68 27.41
N GLY A 29 -3.15 -7.12 26.20
CA GLY A 29 -3.37 -8.52 25.84
C GLY A 29 -2.13 -9.18 25.21
N GLU A 30 -2.22 -10.48 24.90
CA GLU A 30 -1.19 -11.17 24.12
C GLU A 30 -1.10 -10.57 22.71
N LEU A 31 0.12 -10.32 22.22
CA LEU A 31 0.33 -9.79 20.88
C LEU A 31 -0.05 -10.83 19.82
N MET A 32 -1.05 -10.50 19.00
CA MET A 32 -1.55 -11.35 17.93
C MET A 32 -1.13 -10.81 16.56
N ARG A 33 -0.44 -11.63 15.77
CA ARG A 33 -0.17 -11.36 14.36
C ARG A 33 -1.32 -11.87 13.49
N LEU A 34 -2.07 -10.95 12.90
CA LEU A 34 -3.21 -11.22 12.01
C LEU A 34 -2.84 -10.94 10.56
N ASN A 35 -3.20 -11.86 9.66
CA ASN A 35 -3.05 -11.67 8.21
C ASN A 35 -4.40 -11.29 7.60
N MET A 36 -4.57 -10.02 7.20
CA MET A 36 -5.77 -9.52 6.54
C MET A 36 -5.56 -9.46 5.02
N GLY A 37 -6.40 -10.14 4.25
CA GLY A 37 -6.29 -10.21 2.78
C GLY A 37 -5.69 -11.53 2.29
N PRO A 38 -5.38 -11.69 0.98
CA PRO A 38 -5.47 -10.69 -0.09
C PRO A 38 -6.86 -10.56 -0.74
N GLN A 39 -7.81 -11.43 -0.36
CA GLN A 39 -9.17 -11.51 -0.93
C GLN A 39 -10.24 -10.92 0.00
N HIS A 40 -9.84 -10.27 1.10
CA HIS A 40 -10.78 -9.77 2.08
C HIS A 40 -11.61 -8.62 1.48
N PRO A 41 -12.95 -8.57 1.63
CA PRO A 41 -13.77 -7.54 0.98
C PRO A 41 -13.41 -6.09 1.35
N ALA A 42 -12.81 -5.88 2.54
CA ALA A 42 -12.35 -4.56 2.96
C ALA A 42 -11.12 -4.05 2.20
N THR A 43 -10.42 -4.90 1.44
CA THR A 43 -9.29 -4.49 0.60
C THR A 43 -9.81 -4.19 -0.80
N HIS A 44 -10.02 -2.91 -1.14
CA HIS A 44 -10.51 -2.48 -2.45
C HIS A 44 -9.44 -2.70 -3.54
N GLY A 45 -9.35 -3.94 -4.04
CA GLY A 45 -8.26 -4.41 -4.89
C GLY A 45 -7.66 -5.70 -4.32
N VAL A 46 -6.36 -5.90 -4.51
CA VAL A 46 -5.63 -7.06 -3.98
C VAL A 46 -4.51 -6.54 -3.09
N LEU A 47 -4.77 -6.52 -1.79
CA LEU A 47 -3.84 -6.03 -0.77
C LEU A 47 -3.82 -7.03 0.38
N ARG A 48 -2.62 -7.38 0.84
CA ARG A 48 -2.44 -8.10 2.09
C ARG A 48 -1.85 -7.14 3.10
N ILE A 49 -2.40 -7.15 4.31
CA ILE A 49 -1.92 -6.35 5.43
C ILE A 49 -1.65 -7.32 6.58
N VAL A 50 -0.40 -7.39 7.04
CA VAL A 50 -0.05 -8.13 8.26
C VAL A 50 -0.13 -7.14 9.40
N VAL A 51 -1.06 -7.37 10.33
CA VAL A 51 -1.35 -6.46 11.44
C VAL A 51 -0.96 -7.14 12.73
N ASP A 52 -0.16 -6.46 13.55
CA ASP A 52 0.20 -6.89 14.89
C ASP A 52 -0.71 -6.15 15.88
N LEU A 53 -1.52 -6.90 16.62
CA LEU A 53 -2.60 -6.42 17.47
C LEU A 53 -2.32 -6.72 18.95
N ASP A 54 -2.55 -5.74 19.79
CA ASP A 54 -2.61 -5.85 21.26
C ASP A 54 -4.06 -5.57 21.66
N GLY A 55 -4.84 -6.64 21.80
CA GLY A 55 -6.29 -6.56 21.93
C GLY A 55 -6.94 -5.89 20.70
N GLU A 56 -7.54 -4.72 20.92
CA GLU A 56 -8.15 -3.89 19.87
C GLU A 56 -7.20 -2.83 19.28
N THR A 57 -5.99 -2.69 19.86
CA THR A 57 -5.02 -1.66 19.47
C THR A 57 -4.04 -2.21 18.45
N ILE A 58 -3.86 -1.50 17.34
CA ILE A 58 -2.82 -1.80 16.35
C ILE A 58 -1.47 -1.36 16.90
N ARG A 59 -0.48 -2.26 16.92
CA ARG A 59 0.91 -1.98 17.29
C ARG A 59 1.84 -1.93 16.09
N GLY A 60 1.52 -2.71 15.05
CA GLY A 60 2.28 -2.75 13.80
C GLY A 60 1.38 -3.07 12.61
N CYS A 61 1.76 -2.57 11.44
CA CYS A 61 1.01 -2.79 10.20
C CYS A 61 1.98 -2.84 9.02
N GLU A 62 2.07 -4.00 8.37
CA GLU A 62 2.90 -4.21 7.18
C GLU A 62 2.00 -4.41 5.95
N PRO A 63 1.87 -3.40 5.06
CA PRO A 63 1.20 -3.57 3.79
C PRO A 63 2.10 -4.34 2.81
N VAL A 64 1.65 -5.52 2.39
CA VAL A 64 2.28 -6.32 1.34
C VAL A 64 1.64 -5.98 0.00
N VAL A 65 2.37 -5.20 -0.79
CA VAL A 65 1.95 -4.72 -2.11
C VAL A 65 2.53 -5.58 -3.24
N GLY A 66 2.09 -5.33 -4.49
CA GLY A 66 2.68 -5.96 -5.68
C GLY A 66 1.86 -7.09 -6.31
N TYR A 67 0.78 -7.55 -5.68
CA TYR A 67 -0.11 -8.57 -6.27
C TYR A 67 -0.72 -8.17 -7.62
N LEU A 68 -0.83 -6.87 -7.89
CA LEU A 68 -1.31 -6.32 -9.17
C LEU A 68 -0.19 -5.62 -9.96
N HIS A 69 1.07 -5.96 -9.71
CA HIS A 69 2.19 -5.45 -10.50
C HIS A 69 2.12 -6.05 -11.93
N ARG A 70 1.98 -5.16 -12.93
CA ARG A 70 1.80 -5.55 -14.35
C ARG A 70 2.88 -5.01 -15.28
N GLY A 71 4.04 -4.61 -14.76
CA GLY A 71 5.17 -4.17 -15.58
C GLY A 71 4.83 -3.01 -16.54
N LYS A 72 4.06 -2.02 -16.06
CA LYS A 72 3.57 -0.91 -16.89
C LYS A 72 4.70 -0.05 -17.44
N GLU A 73 5.70 0.26 -16.61
CA GLU A 73 6.90 1.01 -17.02
C GLU A 73 7.66 0.28 -18.12
N LYS A 74 7.87 -1.03 -17.96
CA LYS A 74 8.53 -1.85 -18.99
C LYS A 74 7.73 -1.91 -20.30
N SER A 75 6.40 -1.94 -20.20
CA SER A 75 5.53 -1.89 -21.37
C SER A 75 5.62 -0.53 -22.09
N CYS A 76 5.78 0.56 -21.34
CA CYS A 76 5.97 1.91 -21.88
C CYS A 76 7.23 2.00 -22.75
N GLU A 77 8.35 1.46 -22.26
CA GLU A 77 9.62 1.39 -23.00
C GLU A 77 9.47 0.71 -24.37
N SER A 78 8.58 -0.30 -24.47
CA SER A 78 8.42 -1.12 -25.68
C SER A 78 7.38 -0.55 -26.65
N LEU A 79 6.33 0.11 -26.16
CA LEU A 79 5.21 0.61 -26.97
C LEU A 79 5.46 2.02 -27.53
N GLY A 80 6.28 2.83 -26.84
CA GLY A 80 6.49 4.24 -27.16
C GLY A 80 5.36 5.14 -26.66
N TRP A 81 5.60 6.45 -26.68
CA TRP A 81 4.80 7.42 -25.93
C TRP A 81 3.33 7.48 -26.34
N ALA A 82 3.03 7.47 -27.65
CA ALA A 82 1.67 7.64 -28.18
C ALA A 82 0.78 6.42 -27.90
N LYS A 83 1.36 5.21 -27.96
CA LYS A 83 0.61 3.96 -27.75
C LYS A 83 0.38 3.65 -26.28
N PHE A 84 1.04 4.37 -25.37
CA PHE A 84 0.94 4.14 -23.94
C PHE A 84 -0.26 4.82 -23.27
N PHE A 85 -0.95 5.75 -23.93
CA PHE A 85 -2.15 6.42 -23.38
C PHE A 85 -3.23 5.46 -22.83
N PRO A 86 -3.63 4.38 -23.51
CA PRO A 86 -4.58 3.43 -22.94
C PRO A 86 -4.04 2.67 -21.71
N HIS A 87 -2.73 2.67 -21.48
CA HIS A 87 -2.12 2.06 -20.30
C HIS A 87 -2.18 2.98 -19.09
N THR A 88 -2.14 4.30 -19.27
CA THR A 88 -2.26 5.30 -18.20
C THR A 88 -3.68 5.33 -17.62
N ASP A 89 -4.71 5.09 -18.42
CA ASP A 89 -6.09 4.87 -17.96
C ASP A 89 -6.24 3.73 -16.96
N ARG A 90 -5.30 2.77 -16.95
CA ARG A 90 -5.35 1.55 -16.14
C ARG A 90 -4.43 1.58 -14.92
N LEU A 91 -3.84 2.75 -14.61
CA LEU A 91 -3.03 2.95 -13.40
C LEU A 91 -3.93 3.22 -12.20
N ASP A 92 -4.80 4.23 -12.30
CA ASP A 92 -5.97 4.40 -11.47
C ASP A 92 -7.23 4.21 -12.32
N TYR A 93 -7.97 3.13 -12.03
CA TYR A 93 -9.16 2.75 -12.77
C TYR A 93 -10.39 3.59 -12.38
N VAL A 94 -10.34 4.37 -11.29
CA VAL A 94 -11.43 5.24 -10.85
C VAL A 94 -11.35 6.60 -11.57
N GLN A 95 -10.14 7.12 -11.79
CA GLN A 95 -9.92 8.42 -12.43
C GLN A 95 -8.98 8.34 -13.66
N PRO A 96 -9.37 7.62 -14.74
CA PRO A 96 -8.51 7.40 -15.90
C PRO A 96 -8.08 8.70 -16.61
N LEU A 97 -8.99 9.67 -16.71
CA LEU A 97 -8.73 10.95 -17.37
C LEU A 97 -7.64 11.76 -16.65
N MET A 98 -7.58 11.72 -15.32
CA MET A 98 -6.57 12.45 -14.55
C MET A 98 -5.16 11.87 -14.80
N ASN A 99 -5.06 10.54 -14.96
CA ASN A 99 -3.80 9.91 -15.32
C ASN A 99 -3.31 10.34 -16.70
N ASN A 100 -4.23 10.43 -17.68
CA ASN A 100 -3.89 10.88 -19.03
C ASN A 100 -3.46 12.35 -19.05
N VAL A 101 -4.11 13.22 -18.26
CA VAL A 101 -3.69 14.63 -18.13
C VAL A 101 -2.28 14.72 -17.58
N GLY A 102 -1.95 14.00 -16.50
CA GLY A 102 -0.59 13.98 -15.95
C GLY A 102 0.45 13.50 -16.96
N TYR A 103 0.11 12.47 -17.75
CA TYR A 103 0.99 11.94 -18.79
C TYR A 103 1.15 12.91 -19.99
N ALA A 104 0.06 13.52 -20.46
CA ALA A 104 0.08 14.49 -21.55
C ALA A 104 0.90 15.73 -21.18
N LEU A 105 0.68 16.30 -19.99
CA LEU A 105 1.46 17.46 -19.51
C LEU A 105 2.96 17.16 -19.45
N ALA A 106 3.35 15.95 -19.05
CA ALA A 106 4.75 15.54 -19.04
C ALA A 106 5.33 15.48 -20.46
N LEU A 107 4.57 14.98 -21.45
CA LEU A 107 4.98 14.96 -22.84
C LEU A 107 5.03 16.35 -23.47
N GLU A 108 4.05 17.21 -23.19
CA GLU A 108 4.00 18.60 -23.65
C GLU A 108 5.20 19.38 -23.12
N THR A 109 5.47 19.26 -21.81
CA THR A 109 6.65 19.88 -21.18
C THR A 109 7.96 19.41 -21.82
N LEU A 110 8.05 18.13 -22.22
CA LEU A 110 9.22 17.60 -22.90
C LEU A 110 9.35 18.10 -24.35
N ALA A 111 8.23 18.39 -25.01
CA ALA A 111 8.20 18.84 -26.40
C ALA A 111 8.51 20.35 -26.58
N GLY A 112 8.31 21.16 -25.53
CA GLY A 112 8.56 22.61 -25.52
C GLY A 112 7.29 23.43 -25.72
#